data_AF-A0A3D5H7R7-F1
#
_entry.id   AF-A0A3D5H7R7-F1
#
_cell.length_a   1.000
_cell.length_b   1.000
_cell.length_c   1.000
_cell.angle_alpha   90.00
_cell.angle_beta   90.00
_cell.angle_gamma   90.00
#
_symmetry.space_group_name_H-M   'P 1'
#
loop_
_entity.id
_entity.type
_entity.pdbx_description
1 polymer ?
#
loop_
_entity_poly.entity_id
_entity_poly.type
_entity_poly.pdbx_seq_one_letter_code
_entity_poly.pdbx_strand_id
1 'polypeptide(L)'
;IESATGIAAGGRSGLTAVVTALLFLCTLFFAPFLTIVPAFAYGPSLIVVGVLMIAPITKLKFDDLSDSIPVFCVITLISFTYNIGIGMTAGFVTYPLLKLVAGKGKSVNPGTWVLAILSLLFFIFYPY
;
A
#
# COMPACT_ATOMS: atom_id res chain seq x y z
N ILE A 1 7.83 -5.14 -1.99
CA ILE A 1 8.35 -6.52 -1.81
C ILE A 1 9.69 -6.65 -2.55
N GLU A 2 9.83 -5.96 -3.68
CA GLU A 2 11.02 -5.89 -4.52
C GLU A 2 12.28 -5.44 -3.77
N SER A 3 12.19 -4.47 -2.84
CA SER A 3 13.35 -4.09 -2.03
C SER A 3 13.81 -5.19 -1.07
N ALA A 4 12.90 -6.01 -0.55
CA ALA A 4 13.27 -7.09 0.37
C ALA A 4 13.96 -8.24 -0.36
N THR A 5 13.49 -8.60 -1.56
CA THR A 5 14.15 -9.57 -2.44
C THR A 5 15.52 -9.07 -2.92
N GLY A 6 15.62 -7.77 -3.26
CA GLY A 6 16.89 -7.15 -3.62
C GLY A 6 17.94 -7.20 -2.51
N ILE A 7 17.53 -6.94 -1.26
CA ILE A 7 18.42 -7.03 -0.09
C ILE A 7 18.81 -8.50 0.18
N ALA A 8 17.86 -9.44 0.07
CA ALA A 8 18.12 -10.86 0.25
C ALA A 8 19.11 -11.44 -0.79
N ALA A 9 19.09 -10.93 -2.02
CA ALA A 9 20.04 -11.26 -3.07
C ALA A 9 21.42 -10.57 -2.93
N GLY A 10 21.66 -9.84 -1.83
CA GLY A 10 22.93 -9.16 -1.56
C GLY A 10 22.97 -7.68 -1.98
N GLY A 11 21.86 -7.12 -2.45
CA GLY A 11 21.75 -5.71 -2.81
C GLY A 11 21.73 -4.80 -1.59
N ARG A 12 22.92 -4.30 -1.21
CA ARG A 12 23.09 -3.40 -0.05
C ARG A 12 23.36 -1.94 -0.43
N SER A 13 23.49 -1.63 -1.72
CA SER A 13 23.81 -0.28 -2.22
C SER A 13 22.73 0.29 -3.12
N GLY A 14 22.63 1.63 -3.17
CA GLY A 14 21.76 2.36 -4.10
C GLY A 14 22.08 2.09 -5.58
N LEU A 15 23.28 1.58 -5.88
CA LEU A 15 23.65 1.17 -7.23
C LEU A 15 22.75 0.03 -7.75
N THR A 16 22.30 -0.87 -6.88
CA THR A 16 21.38 -1.95 -7.26
C THR A 16 20.02 -1.42 -7.71
N ALA A 17 19.50 -0.39 -7.05
CA ALA A 17 18.26 0.28 -7.45
C ALA A 17 18.43 1.00 -8.80
N VAL A 18 19.56 1.68 -9.02
CA VAL A 18 19.85 2.36 -10.29
C VAL A 18 19.98 1.38 -11.45
N VAL A 19 20.71 0.28 -11.27
CA VAL A 19 20.86 -0.76 -12.31
C VAL A 19 19.52 -1.42 -12.60
N THR A 20 18.72 -1.72 -11.57
CA THR A 20 17.36 -2.27 -11.75
C THR A 20 16.48 -1.31 -12.53
N ALA A 21 16.51 -0.01 -12.20
CA ALA A 21 15.75 1.01 -12.92
C ALA A 21 16.20 1.15 -14.39
N LEU A 22 17.50 1.09 -14.67
CA LEU A 22 18.04 1.12 -16.02
C LEU A 22 17.61 -0.10 -16.84
N LEU A 23 17.69 -1.30 -16.24
CA LEU A 23 17.20 -2.53 -16.85
C LEU A 23 15.69 -2.45 -17.13
N PHE A 24 14.90 -1.93 -16.18
CA PHE A 24 13.46 -1.73 -16.37
C PHE A 24 13.18 -0.74 -17.51
N LEU A 25 13.96 0.34 -17.62
CA LEU A 25 13.89 1.28 -18.73
C LEU A 25 14.20 0.59 -20.07
N CYS A 26 15.25 -0.24 -20.12
CA CYS A 26 15.58 -1.02 -21.31
C CYS A 26 14.44 -1.99 -21.68
N THR A 27 13.76 -2.61 -20.70
CA THR A 27 12.65 -3.53 -21.00
C THR A 27 11.45 -2.87 -21.67
N LEU A 28 11.24 -1.55 -21.51
CA LEU A 28 10.17 -0.83 -22.21
C LEU A 28 10.31 -0.88 -23.73
N PHE A 29 11.54 -0.92 -24.26
CA PHE A 29 11.77 -1.11 -25.70
C PHE A 29 11.42 -2.52 -26.18
N PHE A 30 11.48 -3.50 -25.28
CA PHE A 30 11.10 -4.89 -25.53
C PHE A 30 9.64 -5.21 -25.13
N ALA A 31 8.87 -4.21 -24.67
CA ALA A 31 7.44 -4.32 -24.38
C ALA A 31 6.62 -5.05 -25.46
N PRO A 32 6.80 -4.82 -26.79
CA PRO A 32 6.01 -5.52 -27.80
C PRO A 32 6.31 -7.03 -27.89
N PHE A 33 7.45 -7.51 -27.38
CA PHE A 33 7.74 -8.95 -27.31
C PHE A 33 7.12 -9.61 -26.08
N LEU A 34 6.91 -8.85 -25.01
CA LEU A 34 6.33 -9.35 -23.76
C LEU A 34 4.83 -9.64 -23.88
N THR A 35 4.13 -9.01 -24.83
CA THR A 35 2.70 -9.24 -25.07
C THR A 35 2.40 -10.62 -25.68
N ILE A 36 3.42 -11.33 -26.18
CA ILE A 36 3.31 -12.71 -26.70
C ILE A 36 3.14 -13.72 -25.56
N VAL A 37 3.50 -13.37 -24.33
CA VAL A 37 3.45 -14.27 -23.17
C VAL A 37 1.99 -14.53 -22.76
N PRO A 38 1.51 -15.79 -22.78
CA PRO A 38 0.15 -16.12 -22.37
C PRO A 38 -0.11 -15.79 -20.89
N ALA A 39 -1.34 -15.39 -20.56
CA ALA A 39 -1.75 -15.04 -19.19
C ALA A 39 -1.55 -16.18 -18.18
N PHE A 40 -1.63 -17.43 -18.64
CA PHE A 40 -1.41 -18.61 -17.80
C PHE A 40 0.03 -18.68 -17.25
N ALA A 41 1.01 -18.09 -17.94
CA ALA A 41 2.42 -18.16 -17.53
C ALA A 41 2.73 -17.24 -16.32
N TYR A 42 2.11 -16.06 -16.24
CA TYR A 42 2.36 -15.11 -15.15
C TYR A 42 1.29 -15.13 -14.04
N GLY A 43 0.14 -15.76 -14.27
CA GLY A 43 -0.94 -15.89 -13.29
C GLY A 43 -0.52 -16.46 -11.92
N PRO A 44 0.17 -17.62 -11.86
CA PRO A 44 0.62 -18.20 -10.59
C PRO A 44 1.54 -17.25 -9.80
N SER A 45 2.42 -16.54 -10.50
CA SER A 45 3.32 -15.55 -9.89
C SER A 45 2.55 -14.40 -9.25
N LEU A 46 1.50 -13.89 -9.91
CA LEU A 46 0.65 -12.83 -9.36
C LEU A 46 -0.11 -13.27 -8.11
N ILE A 47 -0.57 -14.52 -8.06
CA ILE A 47 -1.25 -15.09 -6.88
C ILE A 47 -0.28 -15.12 -5.68
N VAL A 48 0.93 -15.64 -5.88
CA VAL A 48 1.95 -15.70 -4.81
C VAL A 48 2.32 -14.30 -4.33
N VAL A 49 2.49 -13.35 -5.25
CA VAL A 49 2.77 -11.94 -4.90
C VAL A 49 1.62 -11.33 -4.09
N GLY A 50 0.37 -11.60 -4.46
CA GLY A 50 -0.80 -11.15 -3.69
C GLY A 50 -0.82 -11.68 -2.26
N VAL A 51 -0.51 -12.96 -2.08
CA VAL A 51 -0.38 -13.58 -0.73
C VAL A 51 0.75 -12.91 0.07
N LEU A 52 1.88 -12.60 -0.57
CA LEU A 52 2.98 -11.89 0.09
C LEU A 52 2.61 -10.44 0.45
N MET A 53 1.72 -9.79 -0.31
CA MET A 53 1.23 -8.44 -0.02
C MET A 53 0.29 -8.38 1.17
N ILE A 54 -0.44 -9.46 1.49
CA ILE A 54 -1.31 -9.49 2.68
C ILE A 54 -0.55 -9.81 3.97
N ALA A 55 0.64 -10.42 3.87
CA ALA A 55 1.45 -10.81 5.02
C ALA A 55 1.70 -9.71 6.08
N PRO A 56 1.91 -8.42 5.73
CA PRO A 56 2.09 -7.34 6.71
C PRO A 56 0.91 -7.15 7.67
N ILE A 57 -0.29 -7.62 7.33
CA ILE A 57 -1.47 -7.54 8.19
C ILE A 57 -1.24 -8.26 9.53
N THR A 58 -0.43 -9.31 9.53
CA THR A 58 -0.09 -10.10 10.73
C THR A 58 0.79 -9.34 11.73
N LYS A 59 1.44 -8.25 11.29
CA LYS A 59 2.27 -7.39 12.15
C LYS A 59 1.46 -6.32 12.87
N LEU A 60 0.16 -6.20 12.59
CA LEU A 60 -0.72 -5.24 13.22
C LEU A 60 -1.11 -5.71 14.62
N LYS A 61 -1.14 -4.78 15.58
CA LYS A 61 -1.57 -5.05 16.95
C LYS A 61 -3.09 -5.02 17.04
N PHE A 62 -3.72 -6.19 16.98
CA PHE A 62 -5.17 -6.30 17.05
C PHE A 62 -5.76 -6.06 18.44
N ASP A 63 -4.92 -6.02 19.49
CA ASP A 63 -5.36 -5.77 20.87
C ASP A 63 -5.87 -4.34 21.10
N ASP A 64 -5.41 -3.37 20.31
CA ASP A 64 -5.83 -1.97 20.44
C ASP A 64 -6.98 -1.68 19.45
N LEU A 65 -8.20 -1.49 19.97
CA LEU A 65 -9.38 -1.18 19.14
C LEU A 65 -9.20 0.10 18.31
N SER A 66 -8.44 1.05 18.82
CA SER A 66 -8.10 2.30 18.13
C SER A 66 -7.29 2.08 16.85
N ASP A 67 -6.60 0.94 16.71
CA ASP A 67 -5.80 0.59 15.53
C ASP A 67 -6.51 -0.45 14.66
N SER A 68 -7.23 -1.38 15.28
CA SER A 68 -7.98 -2.45 14.59
C SER A 68 -9.18 -1.95 13.79
N ILE A 69 -9.97 -1.03 14.34
CA ILE A 69 -11.16 -0.48 13.66
C ILE A 69 -10.78 0.27 12.37
N PRO A 70 -9.79 1.19 12.35
CA PRO A 70 -9.37 1.83 11.11
C PRO A 70 -8.85 0.83 10.07
N VAL A 71 -8.04 -0.15 10.47
CA VAL A 71 -7.51 -1.19 9.57
C VAL A 71 -8.64 -1.98 8.93
N PHE A 72 -9.62 -2.41 9.73
CA PHE A 72 -10.79 -3.13 9.24
C PHE A 72 -11.61 -2.27 8.25
N CYS A 73 -11.79 -0.99 8.57
CA CYS A 73 -12.48 -0.04 7.69
C CYS A 73 -11.78 0.08 6.33
N VAL A 74 -10.46 0.22 6.32
CA VAL A 74 -9.66 0.29 5.06
C VAL A 74 -9.86 -0.97 4.22
N ILE A 75 -9.68 -2.16 4.79
CA ILE A 75 -9.79 -3.42 4.04
C ILE A 75 -11.19 -3.59 3.46
N THR A 76 -12.20 -3.26 4.26
CA THR A 76 -13.61 -3.35 3.89
C THR A 76 -13.93 -2.39 2.74
N LEU A 77 -13.47 -1.14 2.82
CA LEU A 77 -13.68 -0.13 1.78
C LEU A 77 -12.92 -0.45 0.49
N ILE A 78 -11.69 -0.96 0.57
CA ILE A 78 -10.97 -1.42 -0.63
C ILE A 78 -11.76 -2.53 -1.33
N SER A 79 -12.30 -3.49 -0.56
CA SER A 79 -13.04 -4.63 -1.09
C SER A 79 -14.38 -4.23 -1.70
N PHE A 80 -15.12 -3.30 -1.09
CA PHE A 80 -16.43 -2.87 -1.59
C PHE A 80 -16.33 -1.84 -2.73
N THR A 81 -15.34 -0.95 -2.69
CA THR A 81 -15.19 0.11 -3.69
C THR A 81 -14.33 -0.34 -4.87
N TYR A 82 -13.66 -1.50 -4.79
CA TYR A 82 -12.67 -1.97 -5.77
C TYR A 82 -11.58 -0.92 -6.08
N ASN A 83 -11.37 0.01 -5.16
CA ASN A 83 -10.49 1.15 -5.33
C ASN A 83 -9.60 1.30 -4.09
N ILE A 84 -8.31 0.99 -4.27
CA ILE A 84 -7.30 1.08 -3.21
C ILE A 84 -7.16 2.52 -2.72
N GLY A 85 -7.28 3.51 -3.62
CA GLY A 85 -7.18 4.93 -3.30
C GLY A 85 -8.27 5.38 -2.33
N ILE A 86 -9.53 5.06 -2.61
CA ILE A 86 -10.67 5.45 -1.75
C ILE A 86 -10.58 4.78 -0.38
N GLY A 87 -10.23 3.49 -0.33
CA GLY A 87 -10.03 2.80 0.94
C GLY A 87 -8.86 3.38 1.75
N MET A 88 -7.75 3.73 1.08
CA MET A 88 -6.59 4.33 1.73
C MET A 88 -6.89 5.73 2.29
N THR A 89 -7.55 6.60 1.52
CA THR A 89 -7.91 7.96 1.98
C THR A 89 -8.87 7.91 3.17
N ALA A 90 -9.87 7.02 3.13
CA ALA A 90 -10.76 6.80 4.27
C ALA A 90 -10.01 6.29 5.51
N GLY A 91 -8.98 5.47 5.32
CA GLY A 91 -8.07 5.04 6.38
C GLY A 91 -7.30 6.19 7.03
N PHE A 92 -6.73 7.07 6.21
CA PHE A 92 -5.99 8.25 6.70
C PHE A 92 -6.86 9.21 7.49
N VAL A 93 -8.17 9.27 7.21
CA VAL A 93 -9.12 10.07 7.99
C VAL A 93 -9.52 9.33 9.27
N THR A 94 -9.88 8.05 9.15
CA THR A 94 -10.44 7.24 10.25
C THR A 94 -9.42 6.94 11.35
N TYR A 95 -8.15 6.73 11.01
CA TYR A 95 -7.08 6.42 11.97
C TYR A 95 -6.84 7.52 13.02
N PRO A 96 -6.53 8.78 12.64
CA PRO A 96 -6.36 9.86 13.62
C PRO A 96 -7.66 10.21 14.33
N LEU A 97 -8.82 10.13 13.65
CA LEU A 97 -10.13 10.34 14.28
C LEU A 97 -10.37 9.35 15.43
N LEU A 98 -10.10 8.06 15.22
CA LEU A 98 -10.29 7.06 16.27
C LEU A 98 -9.25 7.18 17.39
N LYS A 99 -8.00 7.52 17.07
CA LYS A 99 -6.98 7.83 18.09
C LYS A 99 -7.35 9.06 18.94
N LEU A 100 -7.98 10.07 18.35
CA LEU A 100 -8.51 11.23 19.08
C LEU A 100 -9.62 10.83 20.04
N VAL A 101 -10.62 10.10 19.54
CA VAL A 101 -11.77 9.65 20.35
C VAL A 101 -11.31 8.73 21.48
N ALA A 102 -10.30 7.90 21.24
CA ALA A 102 -9.68 7.03 22.26
C ALA A 102 -8.76 7.79 23.25
N GLY A 103 -8.69 9.12 23.20
CA GLY A 103 -7.83 9.93 24.07
C GLY A 103 -6.32 9.83 23.80
N LYS A 104 -5.92 9.05 22.78
CA LYS A 104 -4.52 8.84 22.37
C LYS A 104 -4.07 9.82 21.29
N GLY A 105 -4.78 10.94 21.08
CA GLY A 105 -4.51 11.90 19.99
C GLY A 105 -3.09 12.49 19.95
N LYS A 106 -2.41 12.59 21.11
CA LYS A 106 -1.00 13.06 21.20
C LYS A 106 0.04 12.02 20.75
N SER A 107 -0.35 10.75 20.61
CA SER A 107 0.54 9.68 20.10
C SER A 107 0.62 9.66 18.57
N VAL A 108 -0.21 10.48 17.92
CA VAL A 108 -0.31 10.54 16.46
C VAL A 108 0.69 11.59 15.94
N ASN A 109 1.53 11.18 15.00
CA ASN A 109 2.55 12.05 14.41
C ASN A 109 1.87 13.23 13.67
N PRO A 110 2.43 14.45 13.66
CA PRO A 110 1.83 15.57 12.93
C PRO A 110 1.65 15.30 11.43
N GLY A 111 2.53 14.47 10.83
CA GLY A 111 2.42 14.07 9.43
C GLY A 111 1.12 13.33 9.10
N THR A 112 0.65 12.43 9.97
CA THR A 112 -0.62 11.71 9.76
C THR A 112 -1.83 12.61 9.90
N TRP A 113 -1.73 13.71 10.64
CA TRP A 113 -2.76 14.74 10.71
C TRP A 113 -2.85 15.55 9.42
N VAL A 114 -1.70 15.90 8.82
CA VAL A 114 -1.67 16.55 7.50
C VAL A 114 -2.30 15.65 6.44
N LEU A 115 -1.95 14.36 6.43
CA LEU A 115 -2.54 13.35 5.54
C LEU A 115 -4.06 13.21 5.73
N ALA A 116 -4.53 13.28 6.98
CA ALA A 116 -5.96 13.22 7.28
C ALA A 116 -6.72 14.45 6.75
N ILE A 117 -6.17 15.65 6.94
CA ILE A 117 -6.75 16.89 6.42
C ILE A 117 -6.77 16.87 4.89
N LEU A 118 -5.67 16.44 4.26
CA LEU A 118 -5.60 16.33 2.80
C LEU A 118 -6.61 15.31 2.26
N SER A 119 -6.78 14.19 2.96
CA SER A 119 -7.77 13.15 2.60
C SER A 119 -9.20 13.63 2.81
N LEU A 120 -9.46 14.43 3.85
CA LEU A 120 -10.76 15.09 4.08
C LEU A 120 -11.08 16.08 2.96
N LEU A 121 -10.09 16.90 2.56
CA LEU A 121 -10.24 17.82 1.43
C LEU A 121 -10.55 17.07 0.14
N PHE A 122 -9.93 15.92 -0.10
CA PHE A 122 -10.24 15.06 -1.24
C PHE A 122 -11.71 14.63 -1.25
N PHE A 123 -12.26 14.16 -0.13
CA PHE A 123 -13.68 13.78 -0.05
C PHE A 123 -14.65 14.96 -0.17
N ILE A 124 -14.27 16.16 0.28
CA ILE A 124 -15.11 17.36 0.20
C ILE A 124 -15.11 17.96 -1.21
N PHE A 125 -13.97 18.00 -1.89
CA PHE A 125 -13.83 18.59 -3.22
C PHE A 125 -14.09 17.62 -4.37
N TYR A 126 -13.99 16.32 -4.14
CA TYR A 126 -14.19 15.27 -5.15
C TYR A 126 -15.37 14.35 -4.76
N PRO A 127 -16.63 14.83 -4.84
CA PRO A 127 -17.80 14.06 -4.43
C PRO A 127 -18.32 13.09 -5.51
N TYR A 128 -17.47 12.63 -6.43
CA TYR A 128 -17.83 11.69 -7.50
C TYR A 128 -16.90 10.48 -7.51
#